data_AF-A0A929C2C1-F1
#
_entry.id   AF-A0A929C2C1-F1
#
_cell.length_a   1.000
_cell.length_b   1.000
_cell.length_c   1.000
_cell.angle_alpha   90.00
_cell.angle_beta   90.00
_cell.angle_gamma   90.00
#
_symmetry.space_group_name_H-M   'P 1'
#
loop_
_entity.id
_entity.type
_entity.pdbx_description
1 polymer ?
#
loop_
_entity_poly.entity_id
_entity_poly.type
_entity_poly.pdbx_seq_one_letter_code
_entity_poly.pdbx_strand_id
1 'polypeptide(L)'
;SPTLNRNILPTVAAWLTYLNGLSPKNRKAIAFGSYGWGDQSIPKITEYLKTSGFDIIGTYKVKFIPDEEDLENIRTDLRTKV
;
A
#
# COMPACT_ATOMS: atom_id res chain seq x y z
N SER A 1 2.25 4.48 -1.49
CA SER A 1 2.11 5.95 -1.64
C SER A 1 2.37 6.61 -0.31
N PRO A 2 3.05 7.77 -0.27
CA PRO A 2 3.02 8.62 0.91
C PRO A 2 1.61 9.19 1.14
N THR A 3 1.36 9.72 2.34
CA THR A 3 0.16 10.53 2.61
C THR A 3 0.38 11.98 2.19
N LEU A 4 -0.41 12.45 1.22
CA LEU A 4 -0.46 13.84 0.78
C LEU A 4 -1.85 14.41 1.09
N ASN A 5 -1.93 15.46 1.93
CA ASN A 5 -3.20 16.11 2.31
C ASN A 5 -4.27 15.10 2.80
N ARG A 6 -3.88 14.19 3.70
CA ARG A 6 -4.72 13.08 4.23
C ARG A 6 -5.21 12.11 3.14
N ASN A 7 -4.57 12.09 1.99
CA ASN A 7 -4.98 11.28 0.85
C ASN A 7 -3.78 10.59 0.16
N ILE A 8 -4.09 9.78 -0.84
CA ILE A 8 -3.12 9.10 -1.71
C ILE A 8 -2.50 10.15 -2.65
N LEU A 9 -1.22 9.97 -3.02
CA LEU A 9 -0.56 10.77 -4.06
C LEU A 9 -1.37 10.69 -5.37
N PRO A 10 -1.68 11.82 -6.05
CA PRO A 10 -2.59 11.83 -7.20
C PRO A 10 -2.22 10.86 -8.32
N THR A 11 -0.93 10.68 -8.63
CA THR A 11 -0.47 9.74 -9.66
C THR A 11 -0.76 8.29 -9.29
N VAL A 12 -0.62 7.91 -8.02
CA VAL A 12 -0.96 6.57 -7.52
C VAL A 12 -2.48 6.38 -7.48
N ALA A 13 -3.23 7.40 -7.06
CA ALA A 13 -4.70 7.35 -7.04
C ALA A 13 -5.29 7.19 -8.45
N ALA A 14 -4.75 7.92 -9.44
CA ALA A 14 -5.13 7.76 -10.84
C ALA A 14 -4.86 6.34 -11.32
N TRP A 15 -3.67 5.80 -11.06
CA TRP A 15 -3.35 4.41 -11.42
C TRP A 15 -4.28 3.39 -10.76
N LEU A 16 -4.57 3.52 -9.46
CA LEU A 16 -5.52 2.64 -8.75
C LEU A 16 -6.94 2.71 -9.34
N THR A 17 -7.36 3.89 -9.80
CA THR A 17 -8.67 4.08 -10.44
C THR A 17 -8.78 3.25 -11.72
N TYR A 18 -7.75 3.31 -12.59
CA TYR A 18 -7.71 2.48 -13.80
C TYR A 18 -7.60 0.99 -13.46
N LEU A 19 -6.77 0.64 -12.48
CA LEU A 19 -6.56 -0.75 -12.06
C LEU A 19 -7.87 -1.40 -11.59
N ASN A 20 -8.69 -0.67 -10.82
CA ASN A 20 -9.99 -1.14 -10.37
C ASN A 20 -10.93 -1.46 -11.54
N GLY A 21 -10.96 -0.61 -12.56
CA GLY A 21 -11.76 -0.84 -13.77
C GLY A 21 -11.34 -2.07 -14.57
N LEU A 22 -10.08 -2.51 -14.46
CA LEU A 22 -9.59 -3.73 -15.11
C LEU A 22 -9.99 -5.02 -14.39
N SER A 23 -10.46 -4.93 -13.13
CA SER A 23 -10.88 -6.06 -12.29
C SER A 23 -9.95 -7.29 -12.34
N PRO A 24 -8.67 -7.17 -11.92
CA PRO A 24 -7.73 -8.27 -11.90
C PRO A 24 -8.24 -9.49 -11.11
N LYS A 25 -7.87 -10.71 -11.55
CA LYS A 25 -8.22 -11.97 -10.89
C LYS A 25 -6.98 -12.74 -10.49
N ASN A 26 -7.03 -13.41 -9.34
CA ASN A 26 -5.95 -14.26 -8.82
C ASN A 26 -4.62 -13.51 -8.76
N ARG A 27 -4.62 -12.34 -8.10
CA ARG A 27 -3.42 -11.51 -7.90
C ARG A 27 -3.26 -11.18 -6.42
N LYS A 28 -2.05 -11.40 -5.89
CA LYS A 28 -1.64 -10.93 -4.57
C LYS A 28 -1.20 -9.46 -4.68
N ALA A 29 -1.40 -8.67 -3.62
CA ALA A 29 -0.90 -7.31 -3.54
C ALA A 29 -0.46 -6.93 -2.13
N ILE A 30 0.42 -5.92 -2.07
CA ILE A 30 0.84 -5.27 -0.85
C ILE A 30 0.51 -3.78 -0.95
N ALA A 31 0.06 -3.18 0.15
CA ALA A 31 -0.10 -1.73 0.26
C ALA A 31 1.01 -1.16 1.14
N PHE A 32 1.76 -0.19 0.64
CA PHE A 32 2.88 0.37 1.40
C PHE A 32 3.09 1.86 1.19
N GLY A 33 3.73 2.52 2.15
CA GLY A 33 4.24 3.88 2.01
C GLY A 33 4.59 4.55 3.33
N SER A 34 5.25 5.71 3.22
CA SER A 34 5.65 6.50 4.37
C SER A 34 4.67 7.63 4.70
N TYR A 35 4.76 8.20 5.90
CA TYR A 35 3.94 9.33 6.29
C TYR A 35 4.66 10.25 7.28
N GLY A 36 4.30 11.54 7.31
CA GLY A 36 4.81 12.46 8.33
C GLY A 36 3.99 12.38 9.61
N TRP A 37 2.80 12.98 9.55
CA TRP A 37 1.91 13.15 10.71
C TRP A 37 0.60 12.36 10.61
N GLY A 38 0.19 11.98 9.39
CA GLY A 38 -1.06 11.27 9.12
C GLY A 38 -0.86 10.09 8.19
N ASP A 39 -1.41 8.94 8.55
CA ASP A 39 -1.19 7.63 7.90
C ASP A 39 -2.38 7.19 7.04
N GLN A 40 -3.24 8.12 6.62
CA GLN A 40 -4.53 7.80 5.99
C GLN A 40 -4.42 7.22 4.57
N SER A 41 -3.27 7.34 3.89
CA SER A 41 -3.11 6.85 2.52
C SER A 41 -3.15 5.32 2.42
N ILE A 42 -2.49 4.60 3.34
CA ILE A 42 -2.35 3.14 3.26
C ILE A 42 -3.68 2.39 3.46
N PRO A 43 -4.53 2.77 4.43
CA PRO A 43 -5.88 2.21 4.53
C PRO A 43 -6.69 2.40 3.24
N LYS A 44 -6.64 3.59 2.62
CA LYS A 44 -7.34 3.87 1.36
C LYS A 44 -6.81 3.02 0.20
N ILE A 45 -5.49 2.88 0.06
CA ILE A 45 -4.89 2.03 -0.98
C ILE A 45 -5.31 0.57 -0.78
N THR A 46 -5.33 0.11 0.46
CA THR A 46 -5.74 -1.27 0.81
C THR A 46 -7.19 -1.53 0.39
N GLU A 47 -8.08 -0.58 0.65
CA GLU A 47 -9.48 -0.65 0.22
C GLU A 47 -9.63 -0.67 -1.32
N TYR A 48 -8.90 0.19 -2.02
CA TYR A 48 -8.87 0.18 -3.50
C TYR A 48 -8.42 -1.17 -4.05
N LEU A 49 -7.34 -1.74 -3.52
CA LEU A 49 -6.84 -3.03 -3.99
C LEU A 49 -7.81 -4.18 -3.67
N LYS A 50 -8.43 -4.19 -2.48
CA LYS A 50 -9.47 -5.17 -2.12
C LYS A 50 -10.67 -5.09 -3.06
N THR A 51 -11.18 -3.89 -3.30
CA THR A 51 -12.31 -3.67 -4.22
C THR A 51 -11.97 -4.02 -5.66
N SER A 52 -10.69 -3.91 -6.04
CA SER A 52 -10.17 -4.35 -7.34
C SER A 52 -9.98 -5.86 -7.48
N GLY A 53 -10.24 -6.67 -6.44
CA GLY A 53 -10.15 -8.13 -6.49
C GLY A 53 -8.78 -8.73 -6.14
N PHE A 54 -7.88 -7.95 -5.53
CA PHE A 54 -6.59 -8.46 -5.06
C PHE A 54 -6.70 -9.14 -3.68
N ASP A 55 -5.90 -10.18 -3.49
CA ASP A 55 -5.60 -10.76 -2.19
C ASP A 55 -4.50 -9.95 -1.50
N ILE A 56 -4.83 -9.29 -0.39
CA ILE A 56 -3.90 -8.41 0.31
C ILE A 56 -3.07 -9.23 1.29
N ILE A 57 -1.80 -9.43 0.95
CA ILE A 57 -0.88 -10.22 1.77
C ILE A 57 -0.06 -9.36 2.74
N GLY A 58 -0.12 -8.02 2.64
CA GLY A 58 0.65 -7.16 3.53
C GLY A 58 0.30 -5.69 3.43
N THR A 59 0.38 -5.00 4.55
CA THR A 59 0.19 -3.54 4.64
C THR A 59 1.29 -2.93 5.50
N TYR A 60 2.08 -2.01 4.94
CA TYR A 60 3.26 -1.45 5.61
C TYR A 60 3.19 0.08 5.63
N LYS A 61 3.35 0.65 6.81
CA LYS A 61 3.39 2.10 7.00
C LYS A 61 4.60 2.47 7.84
N VAL A 62 5.40 3.41 7.34
CA VAL A 62 6.61 3.88 8.04
C VAL A 62 6.50 5.37 8.29
N LYS A 63 6.83 5.82 9.50
CA LYS A 63 6.85 7.25 9.81
C LYS A 63 8.16 7.86 9.31
N PHE A 64 8.08 8.91 8.51
CA PHE A 64 9.21 9.57 7.85
C PHE A 64 10.03 8.62 6.96
N ILE A 65 11.34 8.56 7.18
CA ILE A 65 12.29 7.80 6.37
C ILE A 65 12.53 6.47 7.11
N PRO A 66 12.33 5.31 6.46
CA PRO A 66 12.63 4.02 7.07
C PRO A 66 14.12 3.89 7.37
N ASP A 67 14.44 3.26 8.50
CA ASP A 67 15.80 2.78 8.78
C ASP A 67 16.00 1.33 8.28
N GLU A 68 17.19 0.77 8.51
CA GLU A 68 17.51 -0.59 8.08
C GLU A 68 16.67 -1.65 8.81
N GLU A 69 16.31 -1.40 10.08
CA GLU A 69 15.51 -2.33 10.88
C GLU A 69 14.07 -2.39 10.37
N ASP A 70 13.46 -1.24 10.05
CA ASP A 70 12.15 -1.14 9.40
C ASP A 70 12.11 -1.98 8.12
N LEU A 71 13.13 -1.85 7.27
CA LEU A 71 13.21 -2.56 6.00
C LEU A 71 13.39 -4.06 6.18
N GLU A 72 14.22 -4.50 7.12
CA GLU A 72 14.43 -5.93 7.37
C GLU A 72 13.22 -6.60 8.00
N ASN A 73 12.51 -5.89 8.89
CA ASN A 73 11.24 -6.36 9.47
C ASN A 73 10.18 -6.57 8.38
N ILE A 74 10.02 -5.59 7.47
CA ILE A 74 9.10 -5.71 6.32
C ILE A 74 9.50 -6.89 5.43
N ARG A 75 10.81 -7.04 5.15
CA ARG A 75 11.34 -8.12 4.30
C ARG A 75 11.07 -9.50 4.88
N THR A 76 11.33 -9.67 6.17
CA THR A 76 11.15 -10.93 6.89
C THR A 76 9.67 -11.31 6.95
N ASP A 77 8.80 -10.35 7.30
CA ASP A 77 7.35 -10.54 7.32
C ASP A 77 6.83 -10.96 5.92
N LEU A 78 7.24 -10.28 4.85
CA LEU A 78 6.82 -10.60 3.48
C LEU A 78 7.20 -12.01 3.05
N ARG A 79 8.40 -12.48 3.41
CA ARG A 79 8.87 -13.83 3.08
C ARG A 79 7.98 -14.94 3.64
N THR A 80 7.23 -14.68 4.71
CA THR A 80 6.31 -15.67 5.31
C THR A 80 4.95 -15.77 4.60
N LYS A 81 4.64 -14.84 3.68
CA LYS A 81 3.29 -14.67 3.10
C LYS A 81 3.22 -14.88 1.59
N VAL A 82 4.38 -14.95 0.93
CA VAL A 82 4.50 -15.23 -0.50
C VAL A 82 4.45 -16.72 -0.74
#